data_AF-A0A9N9PFJ1-F1
#
_entry.id   AF-A0A9N9PFJ1-F1
#
_cell.length_a   1.000
_cell.length_b   1.000
_cell.length_c   1.000
_cell.angle_alpha   90.00
_cell.angle_beta   90.00
_cell.angle_gamma   90.00
#
_symmetry.space_group_name_H-M   'P 1'
#
loop_
_entity.id
_entity.type
_entity.pdbx_description
1 polymer ?
#
loop_
_entity_poly.entity_id
_entity_poly.type
_entity_poly.pdbx_seq_one_letter_code
_entity_poly.pdbx_strand_id
1 'polypeptide(L)'
;MTNFHEYYSELLKKLPLSIKKNIWNRLISRLHNPLSEEQASSIHPNIEVLLISEVDKYEKKKNRQRCRPKEALLHNNLSDDTIFTNIQVNARIKEATDNLRQEFIKSTEETLKTIKQQKDIECNQIKIDMANW
;
A
#
# COMPACT_ATOMS: atom_id res chain seq x y z
N MET A 1 -6.80 -8.08 29.83
CA MET A 1 -7.35 -6.88 29.15
C MET A 1 -6.48 -5.69 29.53
N THR A 2 -6.16 -4.76 28.63
CA THR A 2 -5.50 -3.49 29.02
C THR A 2 -6.55 -2.54 29.58
N ASN A 3 -6.56 -2.33 30.89
CA ASN A 3 -7.63 -1.61 31.58
C ASN A 3 -7.28 -0.12 31.75
N PHE A 4 -6.98 0.59 30.66
CA PHE A 4 -6.73 2.02 30.74
C PHE A 4 -8.01 2.78 31.11
N HIS A 5 -7.86 3.84 31.92
CA HIS A 5 -8.96 4.74 32.25
C HIS A 5 -9.62 5.35 30.99
N GLU A 6 -10.94 5.56 31.03
CA GLU A 6 -11.72 6.12 29.92
C GLU A 6 -11.26 7.53 29.50
N TYR A 7 -10.70 8.28 30.45
CA TYR A 7 -10.06 9.59 30.22
C TYR A 7 -9.03 9.56 29.07
N TYR A 8 -8.34 8.43 28.88
CA TYR A 8 -7.35 8.26 27.82
C TYR A 8 -7.91 7.74 26.49
N SER A 9 -9.23 7.54 26.39
CA SER A 9 -9.87 6.93 25.21
C SER A 9 -9.48 7.61 23.90
N GLU A 10 -9.41 8.94 23.86
CA GLU A 10 -9.02 9.71 22.67
C GLU A 10 -7.56 9.45 22.26
N LEU A 11 -6.64 9.35 23.21
CA LEU A 11 -5.23 9.01 22.92
C LEU A 11 -5.11 7.54 22.45
N LEU A 12 -5.87 6.65 23.08
CA LEU A 12 -5.87 5.23 22.74
C LEU A 12 -6.46 4.98 21.34
N LYS A 13 -7.48 5.73 20.90
CA LYS A 13 -8.03 5.60 19.53
C LYS A 13 -6.96 5.83 18.45
N LYS A 14 -5.95 6.66 18.73
CA LYS A 14 -4.85 6.97 17.79
C LYS A 14 -3.79 5.87 17.69
N LEU A 15 -3.76 4.92 18.63
CA LEU A 15 -2.73 3.90 18.73
C LEU A 15 -3.22 2.50 18.31
N PRO A 16 -2.38 1.71 17.61
CA PRO A 16 -2.66 0.30 17.34
C PRO A 16 -2.55 -0.57 18.61
N LEU A 17 -3.24 -1.71 18.59
CA LEU A 17 -3.33 -2.67 19.72
C LEU A 17 -1.97 -3.15 20.23
N SER A 18 -0.99 -3.35 19.33
CA SER A 18 0.36 -3.77 19.70
C SER A 18 1.08 -2.75 20.58
N ILE A 19 0.92 -1.45 20.26
CA ILE A 19 1.52 -0.36 21.04
C ILE A 19 0.82 -0.23 22.39
N LYS A 20 -0.51 -0.31 22.44
CA LYS A 20 -1.26 -0.31 23.72
C LYS A 20 -0.79 -1.40 24.67
N LYS A 21 -0.61 -2.63 24.15
CA LYS A 21 -0.11 -3.77 24.93
C LYS A 21 1.32 -3.54 25.42
N ASN A 22 2.19 -2.98 24.57
CA ASN A 22 3.56 -2.65 24.97
C ASN A 22 3.61 -1.58 26.06
N ILE A 23 2.81 -0.52 25.94
CA ILE A 23 2.70 0.53 26.95
C ILE A 23 2.23 -0.06 28.28
N TRP A 24 1.17 -0.87 28.25
CA TRP A 24 0.67 -1.54 29.46
C TRP A 24 1.75 -2.38 30.14
N ASN A 25 2.45 -3.23 29.37
CA ASN A 25 3.58 -4.01 29.88
C ASN A 25 4.67 -3.11 30.47
N ARG A 26 4.94 -1.95 29.87
CA ARG A 26 5.93 -1.01 30.40
C ARG A 26 5.48 -0.34 31.70
N LEU A 27 4.18 -0.13 31.91
CA LEU A 27 3.67 0.44 33.16
C LEU A 27 3.81 -0.56 34.31
N ILE A 28 3.48 -1.83 34.07
CA ILE A 28 3.50 -2.90 35.08
C ILE A 28 4.88 -3.55 35.28
N SER A 29 5.78 -3.48 34.29
CA SER A 29 7.11 -4.12 34.34
C SER A 29 8.27 -3.12 34.46
N ARG A 30 8.00 -1.84 34.81
CA ARG A 30 9.05 -0.82 34.95
C ARG A 30 10.01 -1.20 36.08
N LEU A 31 11.25 -1.53 35.72
CA LEU A 31 12.30 -2.11 36.57
C LEU A 31 12.59 -1.36 37.89
N HIS A 32 12.23 -0.07 38.00
CA HIS A 32 12.51 0.75 39.18
C HIS A 32 11.28 1.40 39.83
N ASN A 33 10.07 1.27 39.25
CA ASN A 33 8.81 1.72 39.88
C ASN A 33 7.61 1.24 39.05
N PRO A 34 7.22 -0.05 39.13
CA PRO A 34 6.04 -0.53 38.44
C PRO A 34 4.80 0.10 39.07
N LEU A 35 3.91 0.66 38.25
CA LEU A 35 2.61 1.06 38.74
C LEU A 35 1.80 -0.20 39.02
N SER A 36 1.04 -0.22 40.12
CA SER A 36 0.05 -1.27 40.34
C SER A 36 -1.00 -1.22 39.24
N GLU A 37 -1.73 -2.32 39.04
CA GLU A 37 -2.79 -2.36 38.02
C GLU A 37 -3.86 -1.30 38.27
N GLU A 38 -4.18 -1.01 39.54
CA GLU A 38 -5.10 0.05 39.96
C GLU A 38 -4.58 1.44 39.60
N GLN A 39 -3.29 1.70 39.83
CA GLN A 39 -2.66 2.97 39.48
C GLN A 39 -2.54 3.15 37.96
N ALA A 40 -2.24 2.06 37.23
CA ALA A 40 -2.20 2.03 35.78
C ALA A 40 -3.59 2.18 35.14
N SER A 41 -4.64 1.78 35.85
CA SER A 41 -6.04 1.93 35.45
C SER A 41 -6.66 3.26 35.89
N SER A 42 -5.95 4.06 36.70
CA SER A 42 -6.39 5.36 37.20
C SER A 42 -5.78 6.52 36.38
N ILE A 43 -6.27 7.74 36.62
CA ILE A 43 -5.73 8.95 36.00
C ILE A 43 -4.42 9.30 36.70
N HIS A 44 -3.31 9.11 35.99
CA HIS A 44 -1.97 9.37 36.53
C HIS A 44 -1.12 10.17 35.52
N PRO A 45 -0.47 11.28 35.91
CA PRO A 45 0.29 12.15 35.00
C PRO A 45 1.38 11.41 34.21
N ASN A 46 2.11 10.49 34.86
CA ASN A 46 3.11 9.65 34.18
C ASN A 46 2.54 8.79 33.04
N ILE A 47 1.29 8.35 33.12
CA ILE A 47 0.62 7.57 32.08
C ILE A 47 0.26 8.48 30.92
N GLU A 48 -0.26 9.67 31.21
CA GLU A 48 -0.62 10.69 30.22
C GLU A 48 0.60 11.12 29.39
N VAL A 49 1.70 11.51 30.06
CA VAL A 49 2.95 11.90 29.39
C VAL A 49 3.49 10.77 28.51
N LEU A 50 3.41 9.53 29.00
CA LEU A 50 3.83 8.36 28.23
C LEU A 50 2.95 8.18 26.98
N LEU A 51 1.63 8.19 27.13
CA LEU A 51 0.67 8.04 26.03
C LEU A 51 0.86 9.13 24.97
N ILE A 52 0.99 10.40 25.38
CA ILE A 52 1.25 11.52 24.46
C ILE A 52 2.55 11.26 23.69
N SER A 53 3.63 10.88 24.39
CA SER A 53 4.92 10.63 23.72
C SER A 53 4.88 9.47 22.74
N GLU A 54 4.10 8.42 23.01
CA GLU A 54 3.97 7.26 22.12
C GLU A 54 3.05 7.55 20.95
N VAL A 55 2.00 8.36 21.13
CA VAL A 55 1.18 8.90 20.03
C VAL A 55 2.06 9.73 19.10
N ASP A 56 2.84 10.68 19.63
CA ASP A 56 3.73 11.51 18.82
C ASP A 56 4.76 10.68 18.05
N LYS A 57 5.38 9.69 18.70
CA LYS A 57 6.32 8.77 18.03
C LYS A 57 5.64 7.98 16.93
N TYR A 58 4.44 7.46 17.21
CA TYR A 58 3.68 6.68 16.23
C TYR A 58 3.28 7.53 15.03
N GLU A 59 2.76 8.73 15.26
CA GLU A 59 2.38 9.67 14.19
C GLU A 59 3.61 10.10 13.38
N LYS A 60 4.73 10.44 14.02
CA LYS A 60 6.00 10.75 13.33
C LYS A 60 6.47 9.56 12.49
N LYS A 61 6.39 8.33 13.01
CA LYS A 61 6.79 7.12 12.28
C LYS A 61 5.85 6.84 11.10
N LYS A 62 4.54 6.99 11.30
CA LYS A 62 3.50 6.83 10.27
C LYS A 62 3.67 7.86 9.16
N ASN A 63 3.92 9.11 9.50
CA ASN A 63 4.16 10.18 8.53
C ASN A 63 5.49 9.98 7.79
N ARG A 64 6.56 9.54 8.48
CA ARG A 64 7.80 9.12 7.82
C ARG A 64 7.59 7.97 6.85
N GLN A 65 6.75 6.99 7.17
CA GLN A 65 6.43 5.87 6.27
C GLN A 65 5.59 6.33 5.07
N ARG A 66 4.70 7.31 5.24
CA ARG A 66 3.89 7.91 4.15
C ARG A 66 4.70 8.85 3.25
N CYS A 67 5.68 9.57 3.82
CA CYS A 67 6.57 10.48 3.11
C CYS A 67 7.86 9.82 2.61
N ARG A 68 7.99 8.49 2.72
CA ARG A 68 8.95 7.77 1.88
C ARG A 68 8.28 7.65 0.50
N PRO A 69 8.83 8.26 -0.56
CA PRO A 69 8.64 7.71 -1.88
C PRO A 69 8.91 6.20 -1.78
N LYS A 70 8.11 5.36 -2.43
CA LYS A 70 8.46 3.93 -2.54
C LYS A 70 9.88 3.74 -3.14
N GLU A 71 10.42 4.78 -3.76
CA GLU A 71 11.80 4.93 -4.24
C GLU A 71 12.85 5.13 -3.12
N ALA A 72 12.50 5.73 -1.97
CA ALA A 72 13.45 6.08 -0.89
C ALA A 72 13.87 4.91 0.03
N LEU A 73 13.39 3.68 -0.23
CA LEU A 73 13.96 2.48 0.40
C LEU A 73 15.18 1.93 -0.36
N LEU A 74 15.48 2.44 -1.56
CA LEU A 74 16.69 2.09 -2.31
C LEU A 74 17.87 3.04 -2.00
N HIS A 75 17.60 4.21 -1.44
CA HIS A 75 18.58 5.31 -1.35
C HIS A 75 19.62 5.20 -0.24
N ASN A 76 19.50 4.26 0.71
CA ASN A 76 20.36 4.30 1.89
C ASN A 76 21.61 3.40 1.82
N ASN A 77 21.75 2.52 0.81
CA ASN A 77 22.84 1.52 0.79
C ASN A 77 23.41 1.18 -0.61
N LEU A 78 23.06 1.87 -1.69
CA LEU A 78 23.46 1.48 -3.05
C LEU A 78 24.26 2.60 -3.74
N SER A 79 25.38 2.24 -4.35
CA SER A 79 26.27 3.13 -5.12
C SER A 79 25.49 3.89 -6.20
N ASP A 80 25.86 5.14 -6.48
CA ASP A 80 25.21 6.01 -7.48
C ASP A 80 25.12 5.33 -8.87
N ASP A 81 26.12 4.52 -9.23
CA ASP A 81 26.12 3.73 -10.47
C ASP A 81 24.99 2.69 -10.53
N THR A 82 24.64 2.10 -9.38
CA THR A 82 23.56 1.12 -9.26
C THR A 82 22.19 1.80 -9.37
N ILE A 83 22.07 3.06 -8.94
CA ILE A 83 20.84 3.84 -9.08
C ILE A 83 20.62 4.20 -10.56
N PHE A 84 21.67 4.69 -11.24
CA PHE A 84 21.60 5.05 -12.65
C PHE A 84 21.21 3.85 -13.54
N THR A 85 21.83 2.69 -13.30
CA THR A 85 21.50 1.45 -14.03
C THR A 85 20.07 0.97 -13.75
N ASN A 86 19.58 1.02 -12.51
CA ASN A 86 18.20 0.61 -12.21
C ASN A 86 17.16 1.52 -12.88
N ILE A 87 17.40 2.83 -12.90
CA ILE A 87 16.51 3.78 -13.60
C ILE A 87 16.48 3.47 -15.10
N GLN A 88 17.63 3.22 -15.71
CA GLN A 88 17.73 2.88 -17.13
C GLN A 88 17.05 1.55 -17.46
N VAL A 89 17.24 0.52 -16.63
CA VAL A 89 16.59 -0.79 -16.79
C VAL A 89 15.07 -0.66 -16.67
N ASN A 90 14.58 0.09 -15.68
CA ASN A 90 13.15 0.31 -15.51
C ASN A 90 12.53 1.07 -16.69
N ALA A 91 13.24 2.06 -17.25
CA ALA A 91 12.79 2.77 -18.44
C ALA A 91 12.66 1.83 -19.65
N ARG A 92 13.65 0.94 -19.86
CA ARG A 92 13.61 -0.06 -20.94
C ARG A 92 12.50 -1.08 -20.74
N ILE A 93 12.28 -1.56 -19.51
CA ILE A 93 11.18 -2.48 -19.20
C ILE A 93 9.84 -1.82 -19.50
N LYS A 94 9.68 -0.55 -19.10
CA LYS A 94 8.46 0.21 -19.38
C LYS A 94 8.24 0.35 -20.89
N GLU A 95 9.25 0.77 -21.64
CA GLU A 95 9.20 0.91 -23.10
C GLU A 95 8.84 -0.42 -23.79
N ALA A 96 9.51 -1.52 -23.42
CA ALA A 96 9.22 -2.84 -23.97
C ALA A 96 7.79 -3.29 -23.67
N THR A 97 7.29 -3.01 -22.46
CA THR A 97 5.91 -3.32 -22.07
C THR A 97 4.90 -2.50 -22.86
N ASP A 98 5.17 -1.21 -23.06
CA ASP A 98 4.31 -0.32 -23.83
C ASP A 98 4.29 -0.74 -25.30
N ASN A 99 5.44 -1.10 -25.88
CA ASN A 99 5.54 -1.60 -27.26
C ASN A 99 4.73 -2.89 -27.46
N LEU A 100 4.90 -3.88 -26.58
CA LEU A 100 4.13 -5.13 -26.64
C LEU A 100 2.62 -4.85 -26.56
N ARG A 101 2.19 -3.95 -25.67
CA ARG A 101 0.78 -3.56 -25.58
C ARG A 101 0.26 -2.99 -26.90
N GLN A 102 1.03 -2.12 -27.55
CA GLN A 102 0.65 -1.53 -28.83
C GLN A 102 0.57 -2.58 -29.95
N GLU A 103 1.53 -3.51 -30.03
CA GLU A 103 1.50 -4.61 -31.00
C GLU A 103 0.28 -5.52 -30.80
N PHE A 104 -0.05 -5.86 -29.56
CA PHE A 104 -1.25 -6.66 -29.26
C PHE A 104 -2.54 -5.96 -29.66
N ILE A 105 -2.67 -4.66 -29.36
CA ILE A 105 -3.84 -3.86 -29.74
C ILE A 105 -3.97 -3.84 -31.26
N LYS A 106 -2.89 -3.47 -31.96
CA LYS A 106 -2.88 -3.40 -33.43
C LYS A 106 -3.22 -4.74 -34.08
N SER A 107 -2.57 -5.82 -33.63
CA SER A 107 -2.84 -7.18 -34.12
C SER A 107 -4.30 -7.59 -33.91
N THR A 108 -4.88 -7.21 -32.78
CA THR A 108 -6.28 -7.51 -32.44
C THR A 108 -7.23 -6.74 -33.34
N GLU A 109 -6.98 -5.45 -33.56
CA GLU A 109 -7.77 -4.59 -34.45
C GLU A 109 -7.75 -5.10 -35.90
N GLU A 110 -6.58 -5.47 -36.41
CA GLU A 110 -6.42 -6.06 -37.75
C GLU A 110 -7.20 -7.36 -37.88
N THR A 111 -7.08 -8.26 -36.89
CA THR A 111 -7.80 -9.55 -36.89
C THR A 111 -9.31 -9.34 -36.88
N LEU A 112 -9.81 -8.43 -36.04
CA LEU A 112 -11.24 -8.12 -35.96
C LEU A 112 -11.77 -7.54 -37.28
N LYS A 113 -10.99 -6.70 -37.94
CA LYS A 113 -11.33 -6.15 -39.26
C LYS A 113 -11.47 -7.25 -40.30
N THR A 114 -10.54 -8.19 -40.36
CA THR A 114 -10.59 -9.33 -41.29
C THR A 114 -11.79 -10.24 -41.01
N ILE A 115 -12.06 -10.57 -39.75
CA ILE A 115 -13.22 -11.38 -39.36
C ILE A 115 -14.52 -10.70 -39.81
N LYS A 116 -14.65 -9.39 -39.58
CA LYS A 116 -15.83 -8.64 -40.00
C LYS A 116 -16.01 -8.69 -41.52
N GLN A 117 -14.95 -8.43 -42.29
CA GLN A 117 -15.00 -8.50 -43.75
C GLN A 117 -15.40 -9.88 -44.26
N GLN A 118 -14.84 -10.94 -43.68
CA GLN A 118 -15.17 -12.31 -44.06
C GLN A 118 -16.65 -12.63 -43.80
N LYS A 119 -17.18 -12.22 -42.64
CA LYS A 119 -18.60 -12.39 -42.30
C LYS A 119 -19.54 -11.61 -43.22
N ASP A 120 -19.15 -10.39 -43.61
CA ASP A 120 -19.93 -9.58 -44.55
C ASP A 120 -20.00 -10.25 -45.94
N ILE A 121 -18.89 -10.84 -46.40
CA ILE A 121 -18.82 -11.60 -47.66
C ILE A 121 -19.72 -12.84 -47.58
N GLU A 122 -19.61 -13.64 -46.52
CA GLU A 122 -20.43 -14.85 -46.32
C GLU A 122 -21.93 -14.51 -46.28
N CYS A 123 -22.31 -13.44 -45.57
CA CYS A 123 -23.70 -13.00 -45.49
C CYS A 123 -24.25 -12.60 -46.87
N ASN A 124 -23.45 -11.90 -47.67
CA ASN A 124 -23.85 -11.50 -49.02
C ASN A 124 -23.96 -12.72 -49.95
N GLN A 125 -23.06 -13.69 -49.86
CA GLN A 125 -23.13 -14.92 -50.66
C GLN A 125 -24.41 -15.72 -50.33
N ILE A 126 -24.72 -15.90 -49.06
CA ILE A 126 -25.96 -16.59 -48.62
C ILE A 126 -27.21 -15.91 -49.20
N LYS A 127 -27.26 -14.56 -49.19
CA LYS A 127 -28.39 -13.81 -49.76
C LYS A 127 -28.54 -14.05 -51.26
N ILE A 128 -27.43 -14.10 -52.00
CA ILE A 128 -27.44 -14.38 -53.45
C ILE A 128 -27.93 -15.80 -53.70
N ASP A 129 -27.40 -16.78 -52.96
CA ASP A 129 -27.77 -18.19 -53.11
C ASP A 129 -29.27 -18.42 -52.83
N MET A 130 -29.81 -17.74 -51.81
CA MET A 130 -31.25 -17.77 -51.49
C MET A 130 -32.14 -17.13 -52.57
N ALA A 131 -31.64 -16.13 -53.30
CA ALA A 131 -32.40 -15.45 -54.35
C ALA A 131 -32.41 -16.24 -55.68
N ASN A 132 -31.48 -17.19 -55.84
CA ASN A 132 -31.34 -18.04 -57.03
C ASN A 132 -32.02 -19.42 -56.87
N TRP A 133 -32.77 -19.62 -55.79
CA TRP A 133 -33.62 -20.79 -55.50
C TRP A 133 -35.09 -20.48 -55.82
#